data_AF-A0A966P6U2-F1
#
_entry.id   AF-A0A966P6U2-F1
#
_cell.length_a   1.000
_cell.length_b   1.000
_cell.length_c   1.000
_cell.angle_alpha   90.00
_cell.angle_beta   90.00
_cell.angle_gamma   90.00
#
_symmetry.space_group_name_H-M   'P 1'
#
loop_
_entity.id
_entity.type
_entity.pdbx_description
1 polymer ?
#
loop_
_entity_poly.entity_id
_entity_poly.type
_entity_poly.pdbx_seq_one_letter_code
_entity_poly.pdbx_strand_id
1 'polypeptide(L)'
;MAEKPLKLKRERAKTVVRASRFKASANVLIDHEITHLDQPFTYGLPEDLKSEVEIGSRVLVPFKSEEREGIVLEILENQPSTSKPIIRVLNRYAYSQSALKLATEVASRYASSIVKILRYIPENYEREYSKKYHGGKLEVSRTFEHVSSLTKTRLVEQLSTESETTLILLPTEREAEELFTQLSERFQERCVKAFARSKRPKTFPTSAITIGTRAAIFWQIPDLSSIVIFNENSDHYWSDRSPFWNVRDVALIRSRLENIDLHFYSGFASMEIYRLLDLGYLNLVKSSRRGFLQR
;
A
#
# COMPACT_ATOMS: atom_id res chain seq x y z
N MET A 1 -8.68 -44.78 -32.41
CA MET A 1 -9.20 -43.49 -31.91
C MET A 1 -9.07 -43.51 -30.41
N ALA A 2 -8.15 -42.73 -29.83
CA ALA A 2 -7.96 -42.71 -28.37
C ALA A 2 -9.07 -41.86 -27.73
N GLU A 3 -9.92 -42.49 -26.91
CA GLU A 3 -10.96 -41.79 -26.17
C GLU A 3 -10.33 -40.86 -25.13
N LYS A 4 -10.72 -39.59 -25.20
CA LYS A 4 -10.30 -38.54 -24.26
C LYS A 4 -10.89 -38.87 -22.88
N PRO A 5 -10.10 -38.92 -21.80
CA PRO A 5 -10.63 -39.26 -20.49
C PRO A 5 -11.63 -38.19 -20.02
N LEU A 6 -12.75 -38.63 -19.43
CA LEU A 6 -13.80 -37.78 -18.89
C LEU A 6 -13.22 -36.84 -17.82
N LYS A 7 -13.33 -35.52 -18.04
CA LYS A 7 -13.04 -34.52 -17.01
C LYS A 7 -14.15 -34.55 -15.97
N LEU A 8 -13.84 -34.99 -14.76
CA LEU A 8 -14.75 -34.91 -13.62
C LEU A 8 -15.05 -33.43 -13.34
N LYS A 9 -16.23 -32.96 -13.75
CA LYS A 9 -16.71 -31.62 -13.41
C LYS A 9 -17.13 -31.69 -11.94
N ARG A 10 -16.26 -31.24 -11.03
CA ARG A 10 -16.62 -31.09 -9.62
C ARG A 10 -17.75 -30.06 -9.51
N GLU A 11 -19.00 -30.53 -9.44
CA GLU A 11 -20.10 -29.71 -8.98
C GLU A 11 -19.91 -29.46 -7.48
N ARG A 12 -19.62 -28.21 -7.11
CA ARG A 12 -19.65 -27.81 -5.71
C ARG A 12 -21.11 -27.76 -5.28
N ALA A 13 -21.46 -28.50 -4.22
CA ALA A 13 -22.77 -28.39 -3.60
C ALA A 13 -23.05 -26.92 -3.24
N LYS A 14 -24.28 -26.44 -3.49
CA LYS A 14 -24.67 -25.07 -3.11
C LYS A 14 -24.57 -24.93 -1.60
N THR A 15 -23.76 -23.99 -1.11
CA THR A 15 -23.72 -23.65 0.32
C THR A 15 -25.01 -22.92 0.70
N VAL A 16 -25.97 -23.63 1.31
CA VAL A 16 -27.21 -23.03 1.82
C VAL A 16 -27.01 -22.63 3.27
N VAL A 17 -26.43 -21.45 3.49
CA VAL A 17 -26.33 -20.85 4.84
C VAL A 17 -27.55 -19.98 5.11
N ARG A 18 -28.29 -20.28 6.18
CA ARG A 18 -29.46 -19.51 6.61
C ARG A 18 -29.05 -18.34 7.49
N ALA A 19 -29.84 -17.26 7.45
CA ALA A 19 -29.67 -16.14 8.36
C ALA A 19 -30.13 -16.51 9.78
N SER A 20 -29.46 -15.94 10.77
CA SER A 20 -29.79 -16.10 12.19
C SER A 20 -29.55 -14.79 12.92
N ARG A 21 -30.06 -14.69 14.15
CA ARG A 21 -29.87 -13.51 14.99
C ARG A 21 -28.51 -13.59 15.69
N PHE A 22 -27.67 -12.58 15.50
CA PHE A 22 -26.36 -12.46 16.16
C PHE A 22 -26.35 -11.27 17.11
N LYS A 23 -25.52 -11.30 18.17
CA LYS A 23 -25.33 -10.17 19.09
C LYS A 23 -24.39 -9.10 18.54
N ALA A 24 -23.42 -9.53 17.72
CA ALA A 24 -22.48 -8.68 17.02
C ALA A 24 -22.55 -8.97 15.52
N SER A 25 -22.14 -8.01 14.71
CA SER A 25 -22.08 -8.14 13.26
C SER A 25 -20.83 -7.42 12.73
N ALA A 26 -20.47 -7.66 11.49
CA ALA A 26 -19.36 -7.01 10.84
C ALA A 26 -19.75 -6.56 9.42
N ASN A 27 -19.29 -5.38 9.03
CA ASN A 27 -19.41 -4.89 7.67
C ASN A 27 -18.23 -5.42 6.86
N VAL A 28 -18.53 -6.31 5.91
CA VAL A 28 -17.53 -7.03 5.12
C VAL A 28 -17.60 -6.57 3.67
N LEU A 29 -16.48 -6.08 3.17
CA LEU A 29 -16.32 -5.76 1.75
C LEU A 29 -15.97 -7.03 0.97
N ILE A 30 -16.77 -7.36 -0.04
CA ILE A 30 -16.62 -8.60 -0.80
C ILE A 30 -15.96 -8.31 -2.13
N ASP A 31 -14.98 -9.12 -2.51
CA ASP A 31 -14.41 -9.06 -3.85
C ASP A 31 -15.42 -9.60 -4.88
N HIS A 32 -15.98 -8.71 -5.68
CA HIS A 32 -16.90 -9.07 -6.75
C HIS A 32 -16.72 -8.16 -7.97
N GLU A 33 -17.02 -8.69 -9.15
CA GLU A 33 -16.69 -8.04 -10.43
C GLU A 33 -17.60 -6.84 -10.77
N ILE A 34 -18.68 -6.63 -10.01
CA ILE A 34 -19.74 -5.68 -10.34
C ILE A 34 -19.52 -4.36 -9.57
N THR A 35 -18.99 -3.35 -10.24
CA THR A 35 -18.47 -2.13 -9.59
C THR A 35 -19.53 -1.30 -8.81
N HIS A 36 -20.82 -1.41 -9.15
CA HIS A 36 -21.90 -0.68 -8.46
C HIS A 36 -22.34 -1.32 -7.12
N LEU A 37 -21.82 -2.50 -6.79
CA LEU A 37 -22.10 -3.23 -5.56
C LEU A 37 -20.91 -3.14 -4.58
N ASP A 38 -19.98 -2.21 -4.79
CA ASP A 38 -18.78 -1.95 -3.96
C ASP A 38 -19.14 -1.29 -2.61
N GLN A 39 -20.17 -1.84 -1.97
CA GLN A 39 -20.64 -1.50 -0.65
C GLN A 39 -20.35 -2.69 0.28
N PRO A 40 -20.04 -2.43 1.55
CA PRO A 40 -19.91 -3.49 2.52
C PRO A 40 -21.28 -4.15 2.76
N PHE A 41 -21.26 -5.46 2.99
CA PHE A 41 -22.43 -6.22 3.40
C PHE A 41 -22.29 -6.60 4.87
N THR A 42 -23.38 -6.50 5.63
CA THR A 42 -23.39 -6.86 7.04
C THR A 42 -23.56 -8.36 7.21
N TYR A 43 -22.62 -8.99 7.93
CA TYR A 43 -22.64 -10.39 8.31
C TYR A 43 -22.67 -10.54 9.82
N GLY A 44 -23.35 -11.57 10.31
CA GLY A 44 -23.37 -11.93 11.71
C GLY A 44 -22.01 -12.44 12.14
N LEU A 45 -21.56 -12.03 13.34
CA LEU A 45 -20.33 -12.51 13.94
C LEU A 45 -20.67 -13.60 14.99
N PRO A 46 -20.40 -14.89 14.71
CA PRO A 46 -20.54 -15.95 15.69
C PRO A 46 -19.67 -15.73 16.93
N GLU A 47 -20.13 -16.16 18.12
CA GLU A 47 -19.42 -15.92 19.39
C GLU A 47 -18.06 -16.64 19.44
N ASP A 48 -17.94 -17.80 18.79
CA ASP A 48 -16.70 -18.56 18.65
C ASP A 48 -15.66 -17.84 17.78
N LEU A 49 -16.09 -17.02 16.81
CA LEU A 49 -15.19 -16.24 15.95
C LEU A 49 -14.90 -14.84 16.49
N LYS A 50 -15.58 -14.41 17.56
CA LYS A 50 -15.50 -13.02 18.06
C LYS A 50 -14.08 -12.62 18.46
N SER A 51 -13.29 -13.53 19.02
CA SER A 51 -11.89 -13.27 19.41
C SER A 51 -10.90 -13.37 18.25
N GLU A 52 -11.32 -13.84 17.08
CA GLU A 52 -10.47 -14.08 15.90
C GLU A 52 -10.67 -13.06 14.77
N VAL A 53 -11.76 -12.30 14.81
CA VAL A 53 -12.09 -11.27 13.82
C VAL A 53 -11.67 -9.91 14.34
N GLU A 54 -10.86 -9.21 13.54
CA GLU A 54 -10.48 -7.80 13.74
C GLU A 54 -10.81 -7.00 12.48
N ILE A 55 -10.81 -5.67 12.59
CA ILE A 55 -10.87 -4.81 11.40
C ILE A 55 -9.64 -5.11 10.52
N GLY A 56 -9.88 -5.30 9.22
CA GLY A 56 -8.88 -5.71 8.24
C GLY A 56 -8.66 -7.21 8.14
N SER A 57 -9.34 -8.03 8.94
CA SER A 57 -9.35 -9.48 8.77
C SER A 57 -9.92 -9.88 7.41
N ARG A 58 -9.28 -10.86 6.77
CA ARG A 58 -9.82 -11.55 5.60
C ARG A 58 -10.65 -12.74 6.07
N VAL A 59 -11.91 -12.79 5.67
CA VAL A 59 -12.91 -13.76 6.13
C VAL A 59 -13.59 -14.44 4.96
N LEU A 60 -14.15 -15.62 5.18
CA LEU A 60 -15.01 -16.31 4.21
C LEU A 60 -16.47 -16.10 4.59
N VAL A 61 -17.27 -15.63 3.64
CA VAL A 61 -18.68 -15.30 3.86
C VAL A 61 -19.57 -15.93 2.76
N PRO A 62 -20.84 -16.25 3.07
CA PRO A 62 -21.78 -16.69 2.05
C PRO A 62 -22.25 -15.50 1.22
N PHE A 63 -22.07 -15.57 -0.10
CA PHE A 63 -22.52 -14.54 -1.02
C PHE A 63 -23.28 -15.18 -2.20
N LYS A 64 -24.57 -14.83 -2.32
CA LYS A 64 -25.51 -15.52 -3.20
C LYS A 64 -25.53 -17.04 -2.91
N SER A 65 -25.16 -17.87 -3.89
CA SER A 65 -25.10 -19.34 -3.80
C SER A 65 -23.68 -19.89 -3.65
N GLU A 66 -22.70 -19.01 -3.42
CA GLU A 66 -21.28 -19.35 -3.31
C GLU A 66 -20.69 -18.80 -2.02
N GLU A 67 -19.47 -19.22 -1.71
CA GLU A 67 -18.63 -18.62 -0.67
C GLU A 67 -17.65 -17.66 -1.33
N ARG A 68 -17.45 -16.50 -0.72
CA ARG A 68 -16.54 -15.47 -1.21
C ARG A 68 -15.65 -14.97 -0.08
N GLU A 69 -14.42 -14.63 -0.44
CA GLU A 69 -13.54 -13.91 0.47
C GLU A 69 -13.99 -12.47 0.59
N GLY A 70 -13.89 -11.93 1.79
CA GLY A 70 -14.19 -10.55 2.09
C GLY A 70 -13.26 -9.99 3.16
N ILE A 71 -13.26 -8.68 3.29
CA ILE A 71 -12.40 -7.93 4.20
C ILE A 71 -13.29 -7.19 5.18
N VAL A 72 -13.06 -7.41 6.47
CA VAL A 72 -13.82 -6.75 7.54
C VAL A 72 -13.40 -5.27 7.59
N LEU A 73 -14.34 -4.36 7.36
CA LEU A 73 -14.08 -2.92 7.43
C LEU A 73 -14.45 -2.33 8.79
N GLU A 74 -15.46 -2.92 9.44
CA GLU A 74 -16.02 -2.42 10.70
C GLU A 74 -16.68 -3.57 11.47
N ILE A 75 -16.63 -3.50 12.80
CA ILE A 75 -17.28 -4.43 13.72
C ILE A 75 -18.36 -3.66 14.47
N LEU A 76 -19.60 -4.13 14.38
CA LEU A 76 -20.78 -3.56 15.02
C LEU A 76 -21.12 -4.40 16.26
N GLU A 77 -20.66 -3.93 17.42
CA GLU A 77 -20.96 -4.57 18.69
C GLU A 77 -22.33 -4.15 19.25
N ASN A 78 -23.01 -5.08 19.92
CA ASN A 78 -24.29 -4.85 20.61
C ASN A 78 -25.43 -4.33 19.71
N GLN A 79 -25.31 -4.52 18.40
CA GLN A 79 -26.35 -4.23 17.42
C GLN A 79 -26.87 -5.54 16.83
N PRO A 80 -27.89 -6.16 17.45
CA PRO A 80 -28.35 -7.45 17.00
C PRO A 80 -28.97 -7.37 15.62
N SER A 81 -28.43 -8.12 14.67
CA SER A 81 -28.92 -8.18 13.29
C SER A 81 -29.30 -9.61 12.92
N THR A 82 -30.31 -9.75 12.06
CA THR A 82 -30.61 -11.01 11.37
C THR A 82 -29.86 -11.00 10.05
N SER A 83 -28.76 -11.74 9.98
CA SER A 83 -27.85 -11.75 8.84
C SER A 83 -27.28 -13.15 8.65
N LYS A 84 -26.64 -13.39 7.50
CA LYS A 84 -25.86 -14.62 7.31
C LYS A 84 -24.57 -14.52 8.14
N PRO A 85 -24.04 -15.63 8.69
CA PRO A 85 -22.81 -15.61 9.47
C PRO A 85 -21.55 -15.43 8.62
N ILE A 86 -20.49 -14.92 9.24
CA ILE A 86 -19.11 -15.21 8.83
C ILE A 86 -18.85 -16.71 9.02
N ILE A 87 -18.35 -17.38 7.98
CA ILE A 87 -18.13 -18.84 7.99
C ILE A 87 -16.84 -19.18 8.72
N ARG A 88 -15.75 -18.45 8.43
CA ARG A 88 -14.45 -18.61 9.09
C ARG A 88 -13.54 -17.43 8.81
N VAL A 89 -12.50 -17.28 9.63
CA VAL A 89 -11.40 -16.33 9.41
C VAL A 89 -10.34 -17.00 8.52
N LEU A 90 -9.91 -16.33 7.45
CA LEU A 90 -8.84 -16.79 6.57
C LEU A 90 -7.49 -16.21 6.98
N ASN A 91 -7.47 -14.94 7.35
CA ASN A 91 -6.30 -14.25 7.88
C ASN A 91 -6.76 -13.12 8.81
N ARG A 92 -6.48 -13.25 10.12
CA ARG A 92 -6.88 -12.29 11.14
C ARG A 92 -6.23 -10.92 10.95
N TYR A 93 -4.97 -10.87 10.54
CA TYR A 93 -4.17 -9.64 10.51
C TYR A 93 -3.98 -9.07 9.11
N ALA A 94 -4.71 -9.56 8.10
CA ALA A 94 -4.41 -9.34 6.69
C ALA A 94 -4.07 -7.88 6.33
N TYR A 95 -4.88 -6.92 6.79
CA TYR A 95 -4.66 -5.50 6.55
C TYR A 95 -4.75 -4.69 7.83
N SER A 96 -3.81 -3.78 8.02
CA SER A 96 -3.87 -2.80 9.11
C SER A 96 -4.88 -1.69 8.82
N GLN A 97 -5.29 -0.94 9.84
CA GLN A 97 -6.17 0.22 9.65
C GLN A 97 -5.54 1.28 8.72
N SER A 98 -4.21 1.45 8.77
CA SER A 98 -3.48 2.36 7.88
C SER A 98 -3.58 1.90 6.43
N ALA A 99 -3.39 0.61 6.17
CA ALA A 99 -3.53 0.02 4.85
C ALA A 99 -4.97 0.19 4.30
N LEU A 100 -6.00 -0.04 5.12
CA LEU A 100 -7.39 0.17 4.72
C LEU A 100 -7.68 1.65 4.39
N LYS A 101 -7.19 2.58 5.20
CA LYS A 101 -7.33 4.03 4.94
C LYS A 101 -6.63 4.44 3.64
N LEU A 102 -5.39 3.99 3.44
CA LEU A 102 -4.66 4.23 2.21
C LEU A 102 -5.41 3.68 0.99
N ALA A 103 -5.86 2.42 1.07
CA ALA A 103 -6.60 1.80 -0.02
C ALA A 103 -7.89 2.54 -0.34
N THR A 104 -8.60 3.04 0.68
CA THR A 104 -9.83 3.83 0.53
C THR A 104 -9.58 5.15 -0.21
N GLU A 105 -8.56 5.90 0.21
CA GLU A 105 -8.23 7.19 -0.40
C GLU A 105 -7.72 7.04 -1.83
N VAL A 106 -6.90 6.02 -2.10
CA VAL A 106 -6.45 5.72 -3.47
C VAL A 106 -7.62 5.25 -4.32
N ALA A 107 -8.50 4.38 -3.81
CA ALA A 107 -9.69 3.94 -4.52
C ALA A 107 -10.59 5.12 -4.88
N SER A 108 -10.82 6.05 -3.95
CA SER A 108 -11.57 7.28 -4.19
C SER A 108 -10.90 8.16 -5.26
N ARG A 109 -9.57 8.34 -5.20
CA ARG A 109 -8.81 9.16 -6.16
C ARG A 109 -8.94 8.65 -7.61
N TYR A 110 -9.07 7.33 -7.78
CA TYR A 110 -9.14 6.65 -9.06
C TYR A 110 -10.56 6.15 -9.41
N ALA A 111 -11.58 6.55 -8.66
CA ALA A 111 -12.96 6.07 -8.81
C ALA A 111 -13.04 4.53 -8.95
N SER A 112 -12.33 3.82 -8.07
CA SER A 112 -12.19 2.37 -8.08
C SER A 112 -12.66 1.74 -6.77
N SER A 113 -12.54 0.41 -6.70
CA SER A 113 -12.86 -0.37 -5.51
C SER A 113 -11.66 -0.49 -4.57
N ILE A 114 -11.95 -0.42 -3.26
CA ILE A 114 -10.96 -0.63 -2.20
C ILE A 114 -10.29 -1.99 -2.37
N VAL A 115 -11.05 -3.04 -2.72
CA VAL A 115 -10.50 -4.40 -2.92
C VAL A 115 -9.47 -4.44 -4.04
N LYS A 116 -9.70 -3.71 -5.14
CA LYS A 116 -8.74 -3.64 -6.26
C LYS A 116 -7.42 -3.02 -5.82
N ILE A 117 -7.45 -2.02 -4.94
CA ILE A 117 -6.24 -1.41 -4.38
C ILE A 117 -5.57 -2.35 -3.36
N LEU A 118 -6.34 -3.01 -2.51
CA LEU A 118 -5.82 -3.94 -1.49
C LEU A 118 -5.02 -5.11 -2.10
N ARG A 119 -5.30 -5.51 -3.35
CA ARG A 119 -4.50 -6.49 -4.09
C ARG A 119 -3.04 -6.06 -4.31
N TYR A 120 -2.73 -4.78 -4.24
CA TYR A 120 -1.36 -4.26 -4.33
C TYR A 120 -0.68 -4.13 -2.97
N ILE A 121 -1.45 -4.15 -1.87
CA ILE A 121 -0.93 -4.09 -0.50
C ILE A 121 -0.61 -5.52 -0.04
N PRO A 122 0.66 -5.84 0.30
CA PRO A 122 1.01 -7.14 0.84
C PRO A 122 0.31 -7.39 2.18
N GLU A 123 -0.26 -8.57 2.36
CA GLU A 123 -0.90 -8.93 3.62
C GLU A 123 0.12 -9.09 4.75
N ASN A 124 -0.35 -8.82 5.98
CA ASN A 124 0.34 -9.23 7.18
C ASN A 124 -0.15 -10.62 7.61
N TYR A 125 0.74 -11.39 8.24
CA TYR A 125 0.42 -12.72 8.80
C TYR A 125 0.58 -12.76 10.32
N GLU A 126 1.13 -11.71 10.88
CA GLU A 126 1.35 -11.53 12.31
C GLU A 126 0.78 -10.16 12.67
N ARG A 127 0.42 -9.98 13.93
CA ARG A 127 -0.07 -8.70 14.41
C ARG A 127 1.07 -7.70 14.22
N GLU A 128 0.88 -6.73 13.32
CA GLU A 128 1.71 -5.54 13.34
C GLU A 128 1.49 -4.93 14.72
N TYR A 129 2.51 -5.02 15.57
CA TYR A 129 2.54 -4.17 16.75
C TYR A 129 2.35 -2.78 16.20
N SER A 130 1.21 -2.18 16.53
CA SER A 130 0.98 -0.76 16.38
C SER A 130 2.02 -0.08 17.25
N LYS A 131 3.25 0.03 16.74
CA LYS A 131 4.16 1.04 17.21
C LYS A 131 3.38 2.32 17.04
N LYS A 132 3.27 3.03 18.18
CA LYS A 132 2.73 4.37 18.27
C LYS A 132 3.10 5.06 16.97
N TYR A 133 2.10 5.51 16.21
CA TYR A 133 2.32 6.64 15.32
C TYR A 133 3.07 7.64 16.20
N HIS A 134 4.40 7.68 16.11
CA HIS A 134 5.16 8.82 16.58
C HIS A 134 4.50 9.90 15.76
N GLY A 135 3.69 10.74 16.42
CA GLY A 135 2.82 11.70 15.74
C GLY A 135 3.65 12.29 14.64
N GLY A 136 3.30 11.97 13.39
CA GLY A 136 4.22 12.21 12.28
C GLY A 136 4.61 13.68 12.30
N LYS A 137 5.79 14.00 11.76
CA LYS A 137 6.42 15.32 11.90
C LYS A 137 5.34 16.42 11.87
N LEU A 138 5.32 17.28 12.91
CA LEU A 138 4.37 18.39 13.06
C LEU A 138 4.24 19.20 11.76
N GLU A 139 5.34 19.27 11.02
CA GLU A 139 5.41 19.83 9.69
C GLU A 139 6.06 18.81 8.74
N VAL A 140 5.31 18.40 7.72
CA VAL A 140 5.76 17.44 6.70
C VAL A 140 6.47 18.20 5.58
N SER A 141 7.72 17.85 5.30
CA SER A 141 8.47 18.43 4.20
C SER A 141 8.12 17.72 2.90
N ARG A 142 7.53 18.46 1.96
CA ARG A 142 7.30 17.98 0.59
C ARG A 142 8.08 18.82 -0.41
N THR A 143 8.99 18.19 -1.14
CA THR A 143 9.93 18.92 -1.98
C THR A 143 10.09 18.33 -3.36
N PHE A 144 10.48 19.19 -4.30
CA PHE A 144 11.01 18.79 -5.60
C PHE A 144 12.43 19.34 -5.76
N GLU A 145 13.35 18.51 -6.21
CA GLU A 145 14.70 18.92 -6.61
C GLU A 145 14.99 18.44 -8.04
N HIS A 146 15.56 19.34 -8.84
CA HIS A 146 16.12 18.98 -10.13
C HIS A 146 17.37 18.12 -9.94
N VAL A 147 17.35 16.89 -10.49
CA VAL A 147 18.49 15.97 -10.39
C VAL A 147 19.73 16.63 -10.95
N SER A 148 20.77 16.64 -10.15
CA SER A 148 22.11 17.11 -10.50
C SER A 148 23.14 16.05 -10.13
N SER A 149 24.40 16.27 -10.51
CA SER A 149 25.51 15.42 -10.09
C SER A 149 25.62 15.28 -8.56
N LEU A 150 25.09 16.25 -7.79
CA LEU A 150 25.15 16.27 -6.33
C LEU A 150 23.97 15.55 -5.65
N THR A 151 22.91 15.22 -6.38
CA THR A 151 21.67 14.67 -5.78
C THR A 151 21.92 13.33 -5.10
N LYS A 152 22.77 12.48 -5.68
CA LYS A 152 23.18 11.22 -5.05
C LYS A 152 23.96 11.44 -3.76
N THR A 153 24.88 12.40 -3.74
CA THR A 153 25.68 12.74 -2.55
C THR A 153 24.78 13.26 -1.43
N ARG A 154 23.86 14.19 -1.74
CA ARG A 154 22.89 14.71 -0.75
C ARG A 154 21.96 13.63 -0.23
N LEU A 155 21.47 12.74 -1.10
CA LEU A 155 20.66 11.60 -0.67
C LEU A 155 21.45 10.74 0.33
N VAL A 156 22.71 10.43 0.03
CA VAL A 156 23.57 9.65 0.95
C VAL A 156 23.82 10.38 2.27
N GLU A 157 24.01 11.70 2.25
CA GLU A 157 24.14 12.52 3.46
C GLU A 157 22.86 12.48 4.30
N GLN A 158 21.68 12.64 3.67
CA GLN A 158 20.38 12.51 4.32
C GLN A 158 20.22 11.12 4.98
N LEU A 159 20.47 10.04 4.24
CA LEU A 159 20.36 8.66 4.73
C LEU A 159 21.37 8.31 5.84
N SER A 160 22.47 9.07 5.93
CA SER A 160 23.49 8.90 6.97
C SER A 160 23.06 9.48 8.32
N THR A 161 22.03 10.31 8.37
CA THR A 161 21.41 10.69 9.66
C THR A 161 20.61 9.49 10.19
N GLU A 162 21.11 8.86 11.25
CA GLU A 162 20.86 7.45 11.59
C GLU A 162 19.41 7.05 11.98
N SER A 163 18.44 7.96 11.98
CA SER A 163 17.11 7.73 12.55
C SER A 163 15.95 7.59 11.58
N GLU A 164 16.15 7.81 10.27
CA GLU A 164 15.05 7.85 9.31
C GLU A 164 14.92 6.54 8.52
N THR A 165 13.76 5.91 8.64
CA THR A 165 13.34 4.82 7.73
C THR A 165 12.83 5.45 6.45
N THR A 166 13.37 5.03 5.31
CA THR A 166 13.16 5.67 4.02
C THR A 166 12.79 4.65 2.95
N LEU A 167 11.77 4.98 2.14
CA LEU A 167 11.41 4.26 0.93
C LEU A 167 11.89 5.05 -0.29
N ILE A 168 12.73 4.43 -1.12
CA ILE A 168 13.25 5.00 -2.36
C ILE A 168 12.66 4.25 -3.54
N LEU A 169 11.99 4.97 -4.42
CA LEU A 169 11.37 4.43 -5.62
C LEU A 169 12.13 4.87 -6.86
N LEU A 170 12.42 3.90 -7.72
CA LEU A 170 13.01 4.10 -9.04
C LEU A 170 12.10 3.52 -10.13
N PRO A 171 12.10 4.08 -11.34
CA PRO A 171 11.18 3.64 -12.39
C PRO A 171 11.39 2.19 -12.82
N THR A 172 12.65 1.78 -13.01
CA THR A 172 13.00 0.46 -13.53
C THR A 172 13.76 -0.41 -12.53
N GLU A 173 13.70 -1.73 -12.70
CA GLU A 173 14.46 -2.67 -11.87
C GLU A 173 15.97 -2.49 -12.02
N ARG A 174 16.43 -2.09 -13.21
CA ARG A 174 17.85 -1.81 -13.47
C ARG A 174 18.35 -0.64 -12.62
N GLU A 175 17.65 0.48 -12.65
CA GLU A 175 18.02 1.65 -11.84
C GLU A 175 17.96 1.32 -10.34
N ALA A 176 16.94 0.56 -9.92
CA ALA A 176 16.81 0.11 -8.54
C ALA A 176 17.98 -0.78 -8.10
N GLU A 177 18.43 -1.71 -8.95
CA GLU A 177 19.59 -2.58 -8.68
C GLU A 177 20.90 -1.79 -8.61
N GLU A 178 21.09 -0.84 -9.53
CA GLU A 178 22.26 0.05 -9.54
C GLU A 178 22.35 0.87 -8.24
N LEU A 179 21.24 1.46 -7.78
CA LEU A 179 21.23 2.20 -6.51
C LEU A 179 21.34 1.27 -5.29
N PHE A 180 20.68 0.11 -5.32
CA PHE A 180 20.75 -0.87 -4.23
C PHE A 180 22.17 -1.35 -3.99
N THR A 181 22.92 -1.66 -5.06
CA THR A 181 24.34 -2.06 -4.96
C THR A 181 25.16 -0.98 -4.27
N GLN A 182 25.03 0.28 -4.73
CA GLN A 182 25.75 1.44 -4.17
C GLN A 182 25.43 1.70 -2.69
N LEU A 183 24.15 1.63 -2.31
CA LEU A 183 23.74 1.88 -0.93
C LEU A 183 24.07 0.70 -0.02
N SER A 184 24.02 -0.54 -0.51
CA SER A 184 24.33 -1.73 0.29
C SER A 184 25.80 -1.81 0.68
N GLU A 185 26.71 -1.33 -0.16
CA GLU A 185 28.14 -1.21 0.18
C GLU A 185 28.37 -0.32 1.41
N ARG A 186 27.52 0.71 1.60
CA ARG A 186 27.67 1.71 2.66
C ARG A 186 26.80 1.43 3.89
N PHE A 187 25.55 1.03 3.69
CA PHE A 187 24.54 0.90 4.73
C PHE A 187 24.19 -0.56 5.09
N GLN A 188 24.78 -1.52 4.38
CA GLN A 188 24.76 -2.96 4.69
C GLN A 188 23.33 -3.46 5.00
N GLU A 189 23.13 -4.06 6.17
CA GLU A 189 21.89 -4.69 6.62
C GLU A 189 20.68 -3.74 6.71
N ARG A 190 20.88 -2.42 6.60
CA ARG A 190 19.76 -1.45 6.52
C ARG A 190 19.03 -1.51 5.18
N CYS A 191 19.70 -1.94 4.10
CA CYS A 191 19.15 -1.92 2.76
C CYS A 191 18.17 -3.07 2.53
N VAL A 192 16.94 -2.75 2.13
CA VAL A 192 15.89 -3.73 1.82
C VAL A 192 15.54 -3.67 0.34
N LYS A 193 15.64 -4.81 -0.34
CA LYS A 193 15.30 -4.96 -1.76
C LYS A 193 13.79 -5.16 -1.95
N ALA A 194 13.15 -4.28 -2.73
CA ALA A 194 11.71 -4.26 -3.02
C ALA A 194 11.39 -4.23 -4.53
N PHE A 195 12.14 -5.00 -5.33
CA PHE A 195 11.99 -5.12 -6.79
C PHE A 195 12.42 -6.53 -7.26
N ALA A 196 12.28 -6.86 -8.56
CA ALA A 196 12.65 -8.16 -9.12
C ALA A 196 11.97 -9.35 -8.41
N ARG A 197 10.67 -9.20 -8.10
CA ARG A 197 9.84 -10.17 -7.38
C ARG A 197 10.32 -10.52 -5.97
N SER A 198 11.15 -9.68 -5.35
CA SER A 198 11.50 -9.79 -3.93
C SER A 198 10.25 -9.82 -3.06
N LYS A 199 10.23 -10.69 -2.06
CA LYS A 199 9.14 -10.72 -1.06
C LYS A 199 9.39 -9.65 -0.02
N ARG A 200 8.32 -8.99 0.44
CA ARG A 200 8.38 -8.10 1.60
C ARG A 200 8.90 -8.89 2.81
N PRO A 201 9.96 -8.43 3.50
CA PRO A 201 10.44 -9.11 4.69
C PRO A 201 9.39 -9.05 5.79
N LYS A 202 9.35 -10.08 6.65
CA LYS A 202 8.47 -10.08 7.83
C LYS A 202 8.89 -9.02 8.85
N THR A 203 10.21 -8.87 9.02
CA THR A 203 10.82 -7.93 9.95
C THR A 203 11.72 -6.99 9.16
N PHE A 204 11.52 -5.68 9.31
CA PHE A 204 12.39 -4.66 8.73
C PHE A 204 13.56 -4.37 9.68
N PRO A 205 14.75 -4.07 9.14
CA PRO A 205 15.86 -3.56 9.96
C PRO A 205 15.51 -2.18 10.55
N THR A 206 16.20 -1.81 11.63
CA THR A 206 16.08 -0.45 12.20
C THR A 206 16.57 0.59 11.18
N SER A 207 15.83 1.69 11.03
CA SER A 207 16.13 2.75 10.07
C SER A 207 16.33 2.21 8.65
N ALA A 208 15.40 1.33 8.22
CA ALA A 208 15.48 0.62 6.96
C ALA A 208 15.52 1.57 5.75
N ILE A 209 16.35 1.24 4.78
CA ILE A 209 16.43 1.91 3.48
C ILE A 209 15.86 0.96 2.44
N THR A 210 14.56 1.07 2.20
CA THR A 210 13.87 0.19 1.24
C THR A 210 13.98 0.77 -0.15
N ILE A 211 14.52 0.01 -1.09
CA ILE A 211 14.73 0.44 -2.49
C ILE A 211 13.87 -0.45 -3.37
N GLY A 212 12.99 0.15 -4.15
CA GLY A 212 12.00 -0.58 -4.92
C GLY A 212 11.57 0.10 -6.20
N THR A 213 10.73 -0.60 -6.94
CA THR A 213 10.01 -0.05 -8.11
C THR A 213 8.57 0.25 -7.72
N ARG A 214 7.73 0.55 -8.72
CA ARG A 214 6.33 0.96 -8.58
C ARG A 214 5.54 0.25 -7.46
N ALA A 215 5.59 -1.08 -7.35
CA ALA A 215 4.77 -1.83 -6.38
C ALA A 215 5.17 -1.61 -4.91
N ALA A 216 6.41 -1.18 -4.65
CA ALA A 216 6.91 -0.98 -3.29
C ALA A 216 6.21 0.20 -2.57
N ILE A 217 5.55 1.12 -3.30
CA ILE A 217 4.75 2.20 -2.69
C ILE A 217 3.62 1.68 -1.80
N PHE A 218 3.18 0.44 -1.96
CA PHE A 218 2.13 -0.18 -1.15
C PHE A 218 2.67 -1.00 0.03
N TRP A 219 3.99 -1.18 0.15
CA TRP A 219 4.56 -1.91 1.27
C TRP A 219 4.33 -1.13 2.57
N GLN A 220 3.74 -1.82 3.56
CA GLN A 220 3.68 -1.35 4.93
C GLN A 220 5.08 -1.55 5.54
N ILE A 221 5.79 -0.43 5.71
CA ILE A 221 7.15 -0.34 6.25
C ILE A 221 7.02 0.30 7.63
N PRO A 222 7.42 -0.38 8.72
CA PRO A 222 7.35 0.18 10.07
C PRO A 222 8.19 1.44 10.21
N ASP A 223 7.69 2.41 10.98
CA ASP A 223 8.38 3.67 11.29
C ASP A 223 8.84 4.46 10.04
N LEU A 224 8.17 4.28 8.88
CA LEU A 224 8.48 4.99 7.64
C LEU A 224 8.33 6.51 7.85
N SER A 225 9.41 7.24 7.56
CA SER A 225 9.52 8.67 7.83
C SER A 225 9.72 9.51 6.58
N SER A 226 10.23 8.92 5.50
CA SER A 226 10.48 9.60 4.23
C SER A 226 10.21 8.70 3.02
N ILE A 227 9.64 9.27 1.98
CA ILE A 227 9.50 8.67 0.65
C ILE A 227 10.27 9.52 -0.36
N VAL A 228 11.14 8.88 -1.12
CA VAL A 228 11.93 9.48 -2.20
C VAL A 228 11.52 8.86 -3.53
N ILE A 229 11.19 9.68 -4.52
CA ILE A 229 10.81 9.23 -5.86
C ILE A 229 11.74 9.83 -6.90
N PHE A 230 12.46 8.97 -7.61
CA PHE A 230 13.29 9.37 -8.75
C PHE A 230 12.50 9.38 -10.04
N ASN A 231 12.73 10.38 -10.90
CA ASN A 231 12.15 10.51 -12.25
C ASN A 231 10.63 10.29 -12.25
N GLU A 232 9.90 11.05 -11.43
CA GLU A 232 8.45 10.88 -11.23
C GLU A 232 7.61 10.95 -12.51
N ASN A 233 8.14 11.60 -13.54
CA ASN A 233 7.53 11.73 -14.86
C ASN A 233 7.66 10.45 -15.71
N SER A 234 8.27 9.38 -15.19
CA SER A 234 8.43 8.12 -15.93
C SER A 234 7.11 7.36 -16.09
N ASP A 235 6.86 6.87 -17.30
CA ASP A 235 5.70 6.03 -17.61
C ASP A 235 5.66 4.72 -16.81
N HIS A 236 6.81 4.23 -16.34
CA HIS A 236 6.89 3.00 -15.54
C HIS A 236 6.17 3.10 -14.19
N TYR A 237 5.87 4.31 -13.71
CA TYR A 237 5.10 4.53 -12.50
C TYR A 237 3.59 4.38 -12.65
N TRP A 238 3.08 4.29 -13.88
CA TRP A 238 1.68 3.96 -14.13
C TRP A 238 1.44 2.46 -14.05
N SER A 239 0.47 2.04 -13.23
CA SER A 239 0.01 0.65 -13.19
C SER A 239 -0.55 0.23 -14.55
N ASP A 240 -0.17 -0.94 -15.02
CA ASP A 240 -0.62 -1.55 -16.28
C ASP A 240 -1.98 -2.24 -16.16
N ARG A 241 -2.54 -2.29 -14.95
CA ARG A 241 -3.82 -2.94 -14.65
C ARG A 241 -4.74 -1.97 -13.95
N SER A 242 -6.05 -2.14 -14.15
CA SER A 242 -7.08 -1.41 -13.41
C SER A 242 -6.78 -1.43 -11.91
N PRO A 243 -6.79 -0.27 -11.23
CA PRO A 243 -7.29 1.04 -11.70
C PRO A 243 -6.27 2.01 -12.32
N PHE A 244 -5.16 1.53 -12.86
CA PHE A 244 -4.15 2.35 -13.55
C PHE A 244 -3.61 3.48 -12.67
N TRP A 245 -3.39 3.17 -11.38
CA TRP A 245 -2.86 4.13 -10.41
C TRP A 245 -1.41 4.54 -10.75
N ASN A 246 -1.02 5.75 -10.35
CA ASN A 246 0.34 6.27 -10.49
C ASN A 246 1.02 6.40 -9.12
N VAL A 247 2.32 6.07 -9.05
CA VAL A 247 3.12 6.17 -7.81
C VAL A 247 3.07 7.55 -7.17
N ARG A 248 3.16 8.64 -7.95
CA ARG A 248 3.14 10.02 -7.46
C ARG A 248 1.87 10.30 -6.66
N ASP A 249 0.71 9.90 -7.18
CA ASP A 249 -0.57 10.12 -6.51
C ASP A 249 -0.67 9.30 -5.22
N VAL A 250 -0.27 8.02 -5.24
CA VAL A 250 -0.26 7.17 -4.04
C VAL A 250 0.71 7.74 -2.99
N ALA A 251 1.87 8.23 -3.40
CA ALA A 251 2.85 8.81 -2.49
C ALA A 251 2.37 10.13 -1.85
N LEU A 252 1.69 10.98 -2.61
CA LEU A 252 1.04 12.19 -2.08
C LEU A 252 -0.04 11.84 -1.05
N ILE A 253 -0.85 10.82 -1.31
CA ILE A 253 -1.86 10.32 -0.36
C ILE A 253 -1.19 9.75 0.89
N ARG A 254 -0.18 8.87 0.74
CA ARG A 254 0.57 8.30 1.87
C ARG A 254 1.23 9.39 2.71
N SER A 255 1.93 10.33 2.09
CA SER A 255 2.55 11.48 2.77
C SER A 255 1.55 12.27 3.62
N ARG A 256 0.33 12.48 3.12
CA ARG A 256 -0.73 13.18 3.87
C ARG A 256 -1.33 12.33 4.99
N LEU A 257 -1.60 11.05 4.75
CA LEU A 257 -2.26 10.18 5.73
C LEU A 257 -1.34 9.77 6.88
N GLU A 258 -0.07 9.55 6.56
CA GLU A 258 0.94 9.00 7.48
C GLU A 258 1.88 10.10 8.01
N ASN A 259 1.74 11.35 7.54
CA ASN A 259 2.61 12.48 7.87
C ASN A 259 4.10 12.17 7.60
N ILE A 260 4.36 11.76 6.37
CA ILE A 260 5.67 11.30 5.88
C ILE A 260 6.26 12.33 4.92
N ASP A 261 7.55 12.63 5.07
CA ASP A 261 8.25 13.53 4.16
C ASP A 261 8.29 12.95 2.75
N LEU A 262 8.15 13.81 1.74
CA LEU A 262 8.03 13.39 0.36
C LEU A 262 8.97 14.19 -0.52
N HIS A 263 9.97 13.52 -1.10
CA HIS A 263 10.98 14.14 -1.94
C HIS A 263 10.93 13.58 -3.35
N PHE A 264 10.77 14.48 -4.32
CA PHE A 264 10.85 14.15 -5.74
C PHE A 264 12.20 14.58 -6.30
N TYR A 265 12.89 13.66 -6.95
CA TYR A 265 14.13 13.91 -7.66
C TYR A 265 13.93 13.61 -9.14
N SER A 266 13.79 14.63 -9.99
CA SER A 266 13.68 14.42 -11.43
C SER A 266 14.52 15.42 -12.22
N GLY A 267 14.98 15.07 -13.42
CA GLY A 267 15.62 16.05 -14.31
C GLY A 267 14.66 17.20 -14.67
N PHE A 268 13.38 16.85 -14.87
CA PHE A 268 12.30 17.77 -15.22
C PHE A 268 11.04 17.44 -14.41
N ALA A 269 10.31 18.47 -13.99
CA ALA A 269 9.02 18.29 -13.33
C ALA A 269 7.95 17.94 -14.37
N SER A 270 7.09 16.97 -14.07
CA SER A 270 5.81 16.79 -14.75
C SER A 270 4.91 18.01 -14.55
N MET A 271 3.87 18.13 -15.38
CA MET A 271 2.90 19.22 -15.26
C MET A 271 2.19 19.21 -13.92
N GLU A 272 1.94 18.04 -13.35
CA GLU A 272 1.32 17.89 -12.05
C GLU A 272 2.24 18.33 -10.92
N ILE A 273 3.54 17.98 -10.98
CA ILE A 273 4.52 18.51 -10.02
C ILE A 273 4.63 20.03 -10.16
N TYR A 274 4.70 20.55 -11.38
CA TYR A 274 4.76 22.00 -11.60
C TYR A 274 3.53 22.70 -11.01
N ARG A 275 2.34 22.12 -11.19
CA ARG A 275 1.11 22.63 -10.59
C ARG A 275 1.15 22.61 -9.05
N LEU A 276 1.71 21.56 -8.45
CA LEU A 276 1.86 21.48 -6.98
C LEU A 276 2.89 22.48 -6.44
N LEU A 277 3.95 22.77 -7.19
CA LEU A 277 4.92 23.82 -6.87
C LEU A 277 4.26 25.22 -6.95
N ASP A 278 3.51 25.48 -8.01
CA ASP A 278 2.76 26.72 -8.22
C ASP A 278 1.72 26.97 -7.10
N LEU A 279 1.07 25.90 -6.61
CA LEU A 279 0.17 25.96 -5.46
C LEU A 279 0.86 26.14 -4.11
N GLY A 280 2.19 26.03 -4.04
CA GLY A 280 2.93 25.99 -2.78
C GLY A 280 2.71 24.71 -1.96
N TYR A 281 2.14 23.66 -2.56
CA TYR A 281 2.00 22.35 -1.91
C TYR A 281 3.33 21.59 -1.87
N LEU A 282 4.17 21.79 -2.87
CA LEU A 282 5.58 21.35 -2.89
C LEU A 282 6.49 22.57 -2.81
N ASN A 283 7.64 22.39 -2.17
CA ASN A 283 8.71 23.38 -2.16
C ASN A 283 9.81 23.00 -3.16
N LEU A 284 10.21 23.96 -4.00
CA LEU A 284 11.35 23.78 -4.90
C LEU A 284 12.66 23.91 -4.11
N VAL A 285 13.42 22.82 -4.00
CA VAL A 285 14.77 22.86 -3.45
C VAL A 285 15.71 23.33 -4.55
N LYS A 286 16.19 24.57 -4.42
CA LYS A 286 17.19 25.11 -5.33
C LYS A 286 18.51 24.41 -5.05
N SER A 287 19.00 23.62 -6.00
CA SER A 287 20.39 23.19 -5.96
C SER A 287 21.26 24.44 -6.02
N SER A 288 22.12 24.65 -5.02
CA SER A 288 23.06 25.77 -5.00
C SER A 288 24.00 25.67 -6.21
N ARG A 289 23.61 26.26 -7.34
CA ARG A 289 24.55 26.54 -8.42
C ARG A 289 25.50 27.59 -7.88
N ARG A 290 26.64 27.18 -7.32
CA ARG A 290 27.80 28.07 -7.30
C ARG A 290 28.17 28.32 -8.76
N GLY A 291 27.96 29.58 -9.16
CA GLY A 291 28.12 30.20 -10.48
C GLY A 291 28.80 29.38 -11.58
N PHE A 292 28.05 29.11 -12.63
CA PHE A 292 28.58 29.09 -13.99
C PHE A 292 27.49 29.67 -14.89
N LEU A 293 27.89 30.63 -15.75
CA LEU A 293 27.09 31.47 -16.66
C LEU A 293 26.74 32.88 -16.12
N GLN A 294 27.78 33.64 -15.78
CA GLN A 294 27.96 34.97 -16.37
C GLN A 294 29.09 34.85 -17.40
N ARG A 295 28.73 34.79 -18.68
CA ARG A 295 29.55 35.21 -19.82
C ARG A 295 28.62 35.65 -20.94
#